data_AF-A0A7Y4SXR8-F1
#
_entry.id   AF-A0A7Y4SXR8-F1
#
_cell.length_a   1.000
_cell.length_b   1.000
_cell.length_c   1.000
_cell.angle_alpha   90.00
_cell.angle_beta   90.00
_cell.angle_gamma   90.00
#
_symmetry.space_group_name_H-M   'P 1'
#
loop_
_entity.id
_entity.type
_entity.pdbx_description
1 polymer ?
#
loop_
_entity_poly.entity_id
_entity_poly.type
_entity_poly.pdbx_seq_one_letter_code
_entity_poly.pdbx_strand_id
1 'polypeptide(L)'
;MVVNEEFRDFNGNATSNARFVVLDDLTSGLAQLASGPVQGRDQLATLRTLIVATPAIGDVDGDGVGEVLFGGLTQYARFCNSASYFLMALDDAERGLAPLAGRFFTHFWSGCDSPADSQVRSVYLDALDIDGDGRDEVHANQFVFQDWVEAAPWTEVPGWRLPQAAFFRQGDFNHFDLNTSAVVAGDFTGDGRADIAVYRQDTNEIGVYGVSQLAPAVIAKMRSVPVAFHNSQVPVNPVLVPINVDTDSPVLRYDAGEYQLVFSEPLVIAALAAAPSKNGVGQNVAACRTAFGNTETGGSEEERSITVTASATVGFNVDGGPLTQSGFELKLTATAAATRLTSHAYTLAKTILFTSGSNEDLVVFTTLPLDQFTYTLLSHPDPELVGKQVVVSLPRDTITLQAERGFYNRTVPAGALRIDERVFQHVIGDPATYPTRTDMLGAGGLAVGPVSVGQGSGETEVTLDVGIEFGVGGELQLDFVTDVEATGGTLLAGYSIGAGTTSSLRVTSGQSTTYTGVVGAIDAANFAAQRYSFGLFTHVYRDPSTGREFEVLDYWIE
;
A
#
# COMPACT_ATOMS: atom_id res chain seq x y z
N MET A 1 -41.16 -17.14 0.57
CA MET A 1 -41.72 -15.90 -0.02
C MET A 1 -42.44 -15.09 1.06
N VAL A 2 -42.33 -13.76 1.02
CA VAL A 2 -43.09 -12.83 1.88
C VAL A 2 -43.87 -11.84 1.02
N VAL A 3 -45.08 -11.50 1.44
CA VAL A 3 -45.91 -10.45 0.86
C VAL A 3 -46.17 -9.39 1.92
N ASN A 4 -45.70 -8.18 1.66
CA ASN A 4 -45.95 -6.99 2.48
C ASN A 4 -47.07 -6.16 1.83
N GLU A 5 -48.15 -5.92 2.56
CA GLU A 5 -49.30 -5.16 2.08
C GLU A 5 -49.40 -3.85 2.89
N GLU A 6 -49.22 -2.71 2.23
CA GLU A 6 -49.40 -1.37 2.82
C GLU A 6 -50.76 -0.79 2.42
N PHE A 7 -51.51 -0.33 3.41
CA PHE A 7 -52.79 0.34 3.30
C PHE A 7 -52.65 1.76 3.84
N ARG A 8 -53.45 2.70 3.32
CA ARG A 8 -53.57 4.04 3.89
C ARG A 8 -54.98 4.25 4.42
N ASP A 9 -55.09 4.72 5.65
CA ASP A 9 -56.37 5.12 6.23
C ASP A 9 -56.85 6.45 5.62
N PHE A 10 -58.08 6.86 5.96
CA PHE A 10 -58.67 8.13 5.50
C PHE A 10 -57.90 9.39 5.94
N ASN A 11 -57.03 9.27 6.94
CA ASN A 11 -56.15 10.35 7.42
C ASN A 11 -54.76 10.29 6.77
N GLY A 12 -54.54 9.37 5.83
CA GLY A 12 -53.26 9.18 5.15
C GLY A 12 -52.23 8.40 5.98
N ASN A 13 -52.59 7.84 7.13
CA ASN A 13 -51.70 7.01 7.92
C ASN A 13 -51.49 5.65 7.25
N ALA A 14 -50.24 5.23 7.14
CA ALA A 14 -49.90 3.89 6.71
C ALA A 14 -50.21 2.85 7.80
N THR A 15 -50.93 1.80 7.43
CA THR A 15 -51.03 0.54 8.16
C THR A 15 -50.53 -0.58 7.25
N SER A 16 -49.94 -1.63 7.79
CA SER A 16 -49.38 -2.70 6.95
C SER A 16 -49.49 -4.06 7.62
N ASN A 17 -49.48 -5.11 6.80
CA ASN A 17 -49.45 -6.49 7.25
C ASN A 17 -48.42 -7.26 6.42
N ALA A 18 -47.72 -8.20 7.07
CA ALA A 18 -46.84 -9.14 6.40
C ALA A 18 -47.38 -10.57 6.52
N ARG A 19 -47.38 -11.29 5.40
CA ARG A 19 -47.66 -12.73 5.33
C ARG A 19 -46.55 -13.48 4.62
N PHE A 20 -46.37 -14.75 4.96
CA PHE A 20 -45.39 -15.59 4.30
C PHE A 20 -46.01 -16.86 3.73
N VAL A 21 -45.29 -17.44 2.78
CA VAL A 21 -45.47 -18.80 2.28
C VAL A 21 -44.08 -19.43 2.15
N VAL A 22 -43.87 -20.58 2.77
CA VAL A 22 -42.72 -21.45 2.54
C VAL A 22 -43.14 -22.51 1.53
N LEU A 23 -42.41 -22.54 0.42
CA LEU A 23 -42.59 -23.51 -0.64
C LEU A 23 -41.39 -24.45 -0.58
N ASP A 24 -41.65 -25.72 -0.82
CA ASP A 24 -40.62 -26.72 -1.06
C ASP A 24 -39.92 -26.46 -2.41
N ASP A 25 -38.91 -27.24 -2.74
CA ASP A 25 -38.07 -27.05 -3.91
C ASP A 25 -38.80 -27.34 -5.25
N LEU A 26 -38.09 -27.16 -6.37
CA LEU A 26 -38.67 -27.42 -7.69
C LEU A 26 -38.94 -28.92 -7.92
N THR A 27 -38.20 -29.82 -7.27
CA THR A 27 -38.32 -31.27 -7.48
C THR A 27 -39.56 -31.87 -6.82
N SER A 28 -40.01 -31.27 -5.72
CA SER A 28 -41.27 -31.53 -5.02
C SER A 28 -42.48 -30.80 -5.64
N GLY A 29 -42.26 -30.01 -6.70
CA GLY A 29 -43.31 -29.25 -7.38
C GLY A 29 -43.74 -27.98 -6.64
N LEU A 30 -42.85 -27.39 -5.82
CA LEU A 30 -43.12 -26.19 -5.02
C LEU A 30 -44.30 -26.37 -4.08
N ALA A 31 -44.39 -27.54 -3.42
CA ALA A 31 -45.44 -27.83 -2.46
C ALA A 31 -45.44 -26.79 -1.32
N GLN A 32 -46.61 -26.31 -0.90
CA GLN A 32 -46.69 -25.37 0.21
C GLN A 32 -46.46 -26.10 1.54
N LEU A 33 -45.36 -25.77 2.24
CA LEU A 33 -45.00 -26.34 3.53
C LEU A 33 -45.64 -25.57 4.71
N ALA A 34 -45.61 -24.24 4.65
CA ALA A 34 -46.21 -23.37 5.66
C ALA A 34 -46.69 -22.05 5.06
N SER A 35 -47.68 -21.42 5.70
CA SER A 35 -48.12 -20.08 5.35
C SER A 35 -48.84 -19.42 6.52
N GLY A 36 -48.79 -18.10 6.61
CA GLY A 36 -49.54 -17.36 7.63
C GLY A 36 -49.10 -15.91 7.77
N PRO A 37 -49.65 -15.19 8.76
CA PRO A 37 -49.05 -13.92 9.18
C PRO A 37 -47.64 -14.17 9.71
N VAL A 38 -46.73 -13.23 9.48
CA VAL A 38 -45.38 -13.32 10.04
C VAL A 38 -45.42 -12.91 11.51
N GLN A 39 -45.50 -13.89 12.40
CA GLN A 39 -45.63 -13.67 13.84
C GLN A 39 -44.94 -14.78 14.65
N GLY A 40 -44.40 -14.41 15.81
CA GLY A 40 -43.68 -15.32 16.69
C GLY A 40 -43.63 -14.78 18.12
N ARG A 41 -43.15 -15.58 19.06
CA ARG A 41 -42.90 -15.14 20.43
C ARG A 41 -41.49 -14.57 20.55
N ASP A 42 -41.36 -13.42 21.21
CA ASP A 42 -40.06 -12.83 21.52
C ASP A 42 -39.38 -13.50 22.73
N GLN A 43 -38.21 -13.01 23.11
CA GLN A 43 -37.42 -13.51 24.24
C GLN A 43 -38.12 -13.39 25.60
N LEU A 44 -39.26 -12.67 25.67
CA LEU A 44 -40.12 -12.55 26.85
C LEU A 44 -41.44 -13.31 26.67
N ALA A 45 -41.51 -14.22 25.70
CA ALA A 45 -42.69 -14.98 25.30
C ALA A 45 -43.89 -14.13 24.84
N THR A 46 -43.69 -12.86 24.48
CA THR A 46 -44.75 -11.98 23.98
C THR A 46 -44.95 -12.21 22.49
N LEU A 47 -46.21 -12.39 22.06
CA LEU A 47 -46.52 -12.51 20.64
C LEU A 47 -46.23 -11.17 19.94
N ARG A 48 -45.39 -11.22 18.90
CA ARG A 48 -45.09 -10.12 18.01
C ARG A 48 -45.57 -10.46 16.62
N THR A 49 -46.15 -9.48 15.94
CA THR A 49 -46.61 -9.61 14.55
C THR A 49 -45.89 -8.55 13.74
N LEU A 50 -45.26 -8.96 12.64
CA LEU A 50 -44.59 -8.06 11.71
C LEU A 50 -45.63 -7.41 10.78
N ILE A 51 -45.49 -6.09 10.60
CA ILE A 51 -46.27 -5.32 9.62
C ILE A 51 -45.55 -5.22 8.28
N VAL A 52 -44.24 -5.45 8.29
CA VAL A 52 -43.34 -5.55 7.15
C VAL A 52 -42.30 -6.61 7.52
N ALA A 53 -41.99 -7.52 6.61
CA ALA A 53 -41.00 -8.56 6.83
C ALA A 53 -40.18 -8.83 5.57
N THR A 54 -38.96 -9.30 5.79
CA THR A 54 -38.03 -9.82 4.78
C THR A 54 -37.64 -11.24 5.19
N PRO A 55 -37.70 -12.22 4.27
CA PRO A 55 -37.25 -13.57 4.55
C PRO A 55 -35.75 -13.74 4.24
N ALA A 56 -35.09 -14.66 4.94
CA ALA A 56 -33.80 -15.23 4.56
C ALA A 56 -33.80 -16.74 4.85
N ILE A 57 -32.84 -17.45 4.28
CA ILE A 57 -32.57 -18.87 4.59
C ILE A 57 -31.07 -18.99 4.82
N GLY A 58 -30.67 -19.67 5.90
CA GLY A 58 -29.27 -19.96 6.21
C GLY A 58 -29.15 -20.89 7.40
N ASP A 59 -28.02 -21.58 7.51
CA ASP A 59 -27.72 -22.55 8.57
C ASP A 59 -27.22 -21.80 9.82
N VAL A 60 -28.16 -21.40 10.68
CA VAL A 60 -27.86 -20.61 11.89
C VAL A 60 -27.65 -21.49 13.11
N ASP A 61 -28.16 -22.73 13.11
CA ASP A 61 -28.02 -23.66 14.23
C ASP A 61 -26.93 -24.73 14.04
N GLY A 62 -26.28 -24.75 12.87
CA GLY A 62 -25.06 -25.46 12.55
C GLY A 62 -25.27 -26.93 12.20
N ASP A 63 -26.46 -27.31 11.75
CA ASP A 63 -26.81 -28.69 11.42
C ASP A 63 -26.61 -29.06 9.94
N GLY A 64 -26.22 -28.08 9.11
CA GLY A 64 -25.99 -28.22 7.68
C GLY A 64 -27.22 -28.01 6.80
N VAL A 65 -28.36 -27.62 7.37
CA VAL A 65 -29.61 -27.31 6.67
C VAL A 65 -30.04 -25.88 7.02
N GLY A 66 -30.62 -25.16 6.06
CA GLY A 66 -30.99 -23.76 6.30
C GLY A 66 -32.33 -23.59 7.04
N GLU A 67 -32.32 -22.81 8.12
CA GLU A 67 -33.50 -22.31 8.81
C GLU A 67 -34.24 -21.26 7.99
N VAL A 68 -35.56 -21.14 8.20
CA VAL A 68 -36.34 -20.05 7.60
C VAL A 68 -36.39 -18.86 8.55
N LEU A 69 -35.70 -17.78 8.18
CA LEU A 69 -35.60 -16.56 8.98
C LEU A 69 -36.60 -15.50 8.49
N PHE A 70 -37.15 -14.73 9.42
CA PHE A 70 -37.92 -13.52 9.14
C PHE A 70 -37.46 -12.37 10.02
N GLY A 71 -37.33 -11.19 9.42
CA GLY A 71 -36.94 -9.96 10.11
C GLY A 71 -37.75 -8.79 9.60
N GLY A 72 -38.11 -7.88 10.50
CA GLY A 72 -39.01 -6.79 10.13
C GLY A 72 -39.34 -5.83 11.24
N LEU A 73 -40.35 -5.00 10.99
CA LEU A 73 -40.89 -4.06 11.98
C LEU A 73 -42.26 -4.51 12.48
N THR A 74 -42.51 -4.33 13.78
CA THR A 74 -43.85 -4.54 14.37
C THR A 74 -44.73 -3.31 14.30
N GLN A 75 -44.15 -2.14 14.01
CA GLN A 75 -44.83 -0.87 13.82
C GLN A 75 -43.90 0.11 13.08
N TYR A 76 -44.47 1.06 12.34
CA TYR A 76 -43.69 2.17 11.78
C TYR A 76 -43.31 3.15 12.88
N ALA A 77 -42.02 3.47 12.97
CA ALA A 77 -41.56 4.58 13.79
C ALA A 77 -42.11 5.90 13.23
N ARG A 78 -42.78 6.67 14.08
CA ARG A 78 -43.26 8.02 13.78
C ARG A 78 -42.50 9.06 14.59
N PHE A 79 -42.43 10.30 14.16
CA PHE A 79 -41.92 11.48 14.85
C PHE A 79 -40.64 11.23 15.64
N CYS A 80 -39.54 10.93 14.94
CA CYS A 80 -38.24 10.68 15.58
C CYS A 80 -38.26 9.61 16.69
N ASN A 81 -39.18 8.64 16.67
CA ASN A 81 -39.21 7.58 17.70
C ASN A 81 -38.36 6.37 17.29
N SER A 82 -38.16 5.47 18.26
CA SER A 82 -37.43 4.22 18.01
C SER A 82 -38.20 3.27 17.07
N ALA A 83 -37.48 2.71 16.10
CA ALA A 83 -37.96 1.60 15.28
C ALA A 83 -38.04 0.31 16.11
N SER A 84 -39.12 -0.46 15.93
CA SER A 84 -39.39 -1.68 16.70
C SER A 84 -39.15 -2.92 15.84
N TYR A 85 -37.98 -3.54 16.02
CA TYR A 85 -37.53 -4.70 15.29
C TYR A 85 -38.06 -5.98 15.91
N PHE A 86 -38.44 -6.94 15.07
CA PHE A 86 -38.65 -8.31 15.48
C PHE A 86 -38.02 -9.26 14.46
N LEU A 87 -37.23 -10.19 14.97
CA LEU A 87 -36.58 -11.27 14.23
C LEU A 87 -37.12 -12.60 14.74
N MET A 88 -37.31 -13.57 13.85
CA MET A 88 -37.71 -14.94 14.22
C MET A 88 -37.10 -15.95 13.26
N ALA A 89 -36.84 -17.15 13.77
CA ALA A 89 -36.43 -18.29 12.97
C ALA A 89 -37.44 -19.43 13.14
N LEU A 90 -37.76 -20.07 12.04
CA LEU A 90 -38.37 -21.38 12.00
C LEU A 90 -37.28 -22.38 11.65
N ASP A 91 -37.37 -23.55 12.25
CA ASP A 91 -36.56 -24.71 11.96
C ASP A 91 -36.67 -25.12 10.49
N ASP A 92 -35.84 -26.07 10.07
CA ASP A 92 -35.87 -26.56 8.70
C ASP A 92 -37.12 -27.42 8.39
N ALA A 93 -37.27 -27.79 7.11
CA ALA A 93 -38.44 -28.53 6.63
C ALA A 93 -38.53 -29.96 7.21
N GLU A 94 -37.40 -30.64 7.45
CA GLU A 94 -37.36 -31.99 8.05
C GLU A 94 -37.83 -31.98 9.52
N ARG A 95 -37.61 -30.86 10.21
CA ARG A 95 -38.13 -30.61 11.57
C ARG A 95 -39.50 -29.92 11.58
N GLY A 96 -40.14 -29.80 10.41
CA GLY A 96 -41.51 -29.34 10.27
C GLY A 96 -41.71 -27.85 10.49
N LEU A 97 -40.66 -27.03 10.26
CA LEU A 97 -40.68 -25.58 10.41
C LEU A 97 -41.13 -25.14 11.81
N ALA A 98 -40.67 -25.85 12.85
CA ALA A 98 -40.98 -25.54 14.23
C ALA A 98 -40.41 -24.16 14.62
N PRO A 99 -41.12 -23.31 15.38
CA PRO A 99 -40.52 -22.04 15.82
C PRO A 99 -39.32 -22.28 16.75
N LEU A 100 -38.14 -21.78 16.38
CA LEU A 100 -36.91 -21.94 17.17
C LEU A 100 -36.75 -20.82 18.21
N ALA A 101 -36.67 -19.57 17.74
CA ALA A 101 -36.49 -18.41 18.62
C ALA A 101 -36.99 -17.12 17.96
N GLY A 102 -37.32 -16.13 18.78
CA GLY A 102 -37.61 -14.77 18.33
C GLY A 102 -36.96 -13.72 19.22
N ARG A 103 -36.57 -12.58 18.63
CA ARG A 103 -35.96 -11.44 19.33
C ARG A 103 -36.66 -10.15 18.97
N PHE A 104 -37.17 -9.46 19.98
CA PHE A 104 -37.71 -8.11 19.88
C PHE A 104 -36.74 -7.10 20.48
N PHE A 105 -36.50 -5.99 19.79
CA PHE A 105 -35.73 -4.87 20.31
C PHE A 105 -36.11 -3.56 19.63
N THR A 106 -35.73 -2.44 20.23
CA THR A 106 -35.98 -1.12 19.67
C THR A 106 -34.66 -0.39 19.40
N HIS A 107 -34.60 0.36 18.32
CA HIS A 107 -33.44 1.20 18.01
C HIS A 107 -33.85 2.62 17.62
N PHE A 108 -33.16 3.61 18.20
CA PHE A 108 -33.32 5.01 17.87
C PHE A 108 -32.27 5.44 16.86
N TRP A 109 -32.71 5.90 15.68
CA TRP A 109 -31.81 6.46 14.67
C TRP A 109 -31.57 7.94 14.94
N SER A 110 -30.30 8.31 15.10
CA SER A 110 -29.90 9.71 15.32
C SER A 110 -30.02 10.55 14.04
N GLY A 111 -30.22 11.87 14.19
CA GLY A 111 -30.25 12.82 13.06
C GLY A 111 -31.56 12.85 12.27
N CYS A 112 -32.67 12.52 12.91
CA CYS A 112 -33.94 12.23 12.27
C CYS A 112 -34.86 13.43 11.98
N ASP A 113 -34.31 14.64 11.87
CA ASP A 113 -35.03 15.92 11.76
C ASP A 113 -35.75 16.10 10.39
N SER A 114 -36.52 15.11 9.94
CA SER A 114 -37.29 15.14 8.71
C SER A 114 -38.74 15.59 8.96
N PRO A 115 -39.27 16.53 8.14
CA PRO A 115 -40.67 16.96 8.23
C PRO A 115 -41.69 15.94 7.69
N ALA A 116 -41.26 14.81 7.10
CA ALA A 116 -42.12 13.87 6.34
C ALA A 116 -42.43 12.52 7.02
N ASP A 117 -42.04 12.33 8.28
CA ASP A 117 -42.41 11.19 9.13
C ASP A 117 -42.17 9.76 8.55
N SER A 118 -40.92 9.28 8.58
CA SER A 118 -40.46 7.95 9.05
C SER A 118 -38.95 7.75 8.74
N GLN A 119 -38.19 7.14 9.67
CA GLN A 119 -36.73 6.97 9.58
C GLN A 119 -36.31 5.69 8.83
N VAL A 120 -36.96 4.56 9.16
CA VAL A 120 -36.71 3.22 8.61
C VAL A 120 -38.06 2.51 8.47
N ARG A 121 -38.40 2.08 7.25
CA ARG A 121 -39.67 1.39 6.96
C ARG A 121 -39.50 -0.08 6.63
N SER A 122 -38.28 -0.51 6.35
CA SER A 122 -37.96 -1.89 6.00
C SER A 122 -36.73 -2.38 6.76
N VAL A 123 -36.65 -3.70 6.92
CA VAL A 123 -35.49 -4.41 7.47
C VAL A 123 -34.97 -5.29 6.36
N TYR A 124 -33.72 -5.12 5.96
CA TYR A 124 -33.02 -6.11 5.14
C TYR A 124 -32.47 -7.17 6.07
N LEU A 125 -32.75 -8.42 5.72
CA LEU A 125 -32.34 -9.59 6.47
C LEU A 125 -31.54 -10.48 5.54
N ASP A 126 -30.34 -10.86 5.96
CA ASP A 126 -29.47 -11.78 5.25
C ASP A 126 -28.93 -12.82 6.23
N ALA A 127 -28.73 -14.04 5.75
CA ALA A 127 -27.94 -15.06 6.43
C ALA A 127 -26.63 -15.20 5.64
N LEU A 128 -25.49 -15.19 6.34
CA LEU A 128 -24.17 -15.10 5.72
C LEU A 128 -23.05 -15.55 6.67
N ASP A 129 -22.06 -16.26 6.14
CA ASP A 129 -20.81 -16.60 6.84
C ASP A 129 -19.84 -15.40 6.82
N ILE A 130 -20.01 -14.44 7.74
CA ILE A 130 -19.26 -13.18 7.77
C ILE A 130 -17.87 -13.33 8.42
N ASP A 131 -17.68 -14.36 9.25
CA ASP A 131 -16.44 -14.60 9.97
C ASP A 131 -15.58 -15.74 9.40
N GLY A 132 -16.14 -16.55 8.49
CA GLY A 132 -15.45 -17.56 7.70
C GLY A 132 -15.41 -18.94 8.34
N ASP A 133 -16.26 -19.22 9.32
CA ASP A 133 -16.27 -20.48 10.04
C ASP A 133 -17.18 -21.56 9.41
N GLY A 134 -17.89 -21.18 8.34
CA GLY A 134 -18.77 -22.04 7.57
C GLY A 134 -20.20 -22.14 8.09
N ARG A 135 -20.59 -21.36 9.12
CA ARG A 135 -21.97 -21.21 9.59
C ARG A 135 -22.48 -19.81 9.27
N ASP A 136 -23.80 -19.68 9.17
CA ASP A 136 -24.39 -18.39 8.81
C ASP A 136 -24.69 -17.56 10.07
N GLU A 137 -24.08 -16.38 10.15
CA GLU A 137 -24.54 -15.29 10.99
C GLU A 137 -25.85 -14.70 10.43
N VAL A 138 -26.53 -13.89 11.24
CA VAL A 138 -27.71 -13.15 10.79
C VAL A 138 -27.46 -11.65 10.78
N HIS A 139 -27.57 -11.04 9.61
CA HIS A 139 -27.54 -9.59 9.41
C HIS A 139 -28.98 -9.04 9.34
N ALA A 140 -29.25 -7.98 10.11
CA ALA A 140 -30.51 -7.24 10.08
C ALA A 140 -30.26 -5.73 10.14
N ASN A 141 -30.36 -5.03 9.00
CA ASN A 141 -29.91 -3.64 8.86
C ASN A 141 -28.51 -3.45 9.49
N GLN A 142 -28.30 -2.48 10.39
CA GLN A 142 -26.95 -2.29 10.94
C GLN A 142 -26.48 -3.41 11.90
N PHE A 143 -27.36 -4.32 12.32
CA PHE A 143 -27.08 -5.29 13.36
C PHE A 143 -26.60 -6.61 12.76
N VAL A 144 -25.58 -7.21 13.37
CA VAL A 144 -25.12 -8.56 13.04
C VAL A 144 -25.21 -9.40 14.31
N PHE A 145 -25.80 -10.59 14.18
CA PHE A 145 -26.01 -11.56 15.25
C PHE A 145 -25.17 -12.79 14.96
N GLN A 146 -24.58 -13.35 16.02
CA GLN A 146 -23.77 -14.55 15.88
C GLN A 146 -24.62 -15.77 15.49
N ASP A 147 -23.96 -16.75 14.87
CA ASP A 147 -24.46 -18.11 14.74
C ASP A 147 -24.81 -18.70 16.12
N TRP A 148 -25.72 -19.66 16.15
CA TRP A 148 -26.25 -20.19 17.41
C TRP A 148 -25.38 -21.30 18.00
N VAL A 149 -24.41 -21.83 17.25
CA VAL A 149 -23.42 -22.75 17.81
C VAL A 149 -22.47 -21.97 18.72
N GLU A 150 -21.99 -20.80 18.26
CA GLU A 150 -21.13 -19.94 19.09
C GLU A 150 -21.93 -19.19 20.16
N ALA A 151 -23.10 -18.62 19.81
CA ALA A 151 -23.86 -17.79 20.75
C ALA A 151 -25.40 -17.76 20.52
N ALA A 152 -26.07 -18.88 20.82
CA ALA A 152 -27.53 -19.00 20.76
C ALA A 152 -28.32 -18.10 21.76
N PRO A 153 -29.56 -17.75 21.40
CA PRO A 153 -30.01 -17.31 20.08
C PRO A 153 -29.94 -15.79 19.98
N TRP A 154 -29.74 -15.30 18.76
CA TRP A 154 -29.76 -13.87 18.43
C TRP A 154 -28.77 -13.04 19.25
N THR A 155 -27.58 -13.53 19.57
CA THR A 155 -26.58 -12.74 20.31
C THR A 155 -25.95 -11.72 19.37
N GLU A 156 -26.14 -10.42 19.63
CA GLU A 156 -25.56 -9.39 18.77
C GLU A 156 -24.04 -9.31 18.96
N VAL A 157 -23.29 -9.10 17.88
CA VAL A 157 -21.84 -8.82 17.90
C VAL A 157 -21.60 -7.31 17.71
N PRO A 158 -21.36 -6.53 18.78
CA PRO A 158 -21.27 -5.08 18.67
C PRO A 158 -20.12 -4.60 17.77
N GLY A 159 -19.03 -5.37 17.68
CA GLY A 159 -17.88 -5.06 16.81
C GLY A 159 -18.20 -5.19 15.32
N TRP A 160 -19.27 -5.92 14.96
CA TRP A 160 -19.70 -6.15 13.58
C TRP A 160 -20.87 -5.28 13.16
N ARG A 161 -21.33 -4.38 14.04
CA ARG A 161 -22.41 -3.47 13.74
C ARG A 161 -21.98 -2.46 12.67
N LEU A 162 -22.70 -2.43 11.54
CA LEU A 162 -22.43 -1.50 10.46
C LEU A 162 -22.66 -0.05 10.94
N PRO A 163 -21.96 0.94 10.34
CA PRO A 163 -22.17 2.33 10.71
C PRO A 163 -23.57 2.80 10.34
N GLN A 164 -24.22 3.55 11.25
CA GLN A 164 -25.56 4.11 11.03
C GLN A 164 -25.68 4.82 9.68
N ALA A 165 -24.64 5.56 9.28
CA ALA A 165 -24.57 6.33 8.04
C ALA A 165 -24.60 5.51 6.74
N ALA A 166 -24.47 4.18 6.81
CA ALA A 166 -24.73 3.28 5.68
C ALA A 166 -26.24 3.16 5.40
N PHE A 167 -27.06 3.25 6.45
CA PHE A 167 -28.52 3.09 6.40
C PHE A 167 -29.25 4.44 6.49
N PHE A 168 -28.75 5.36 7.30
CA PHE A 168 -29.41 6.62 7.65
C PHE A 168 -28.41 7.72 8.06
N ARG A 169 -28.47 8.89 7.40
CA ARG A 169 -27.68 10.10 7.74
C ARG A 169 -28.57 11.26 8.17
N GLN A 170 -27.96 12.22 8.86
CA GLN A 170 -28.62 13.39 9.42
C GLN A 170 -29.16 14.33 8.32
N GLY A 171 -30.42 14.76 8.47
CA GLY A 171 -31.03 15.79 7.60
C GLY A 171 -31.54 15.28 6.25
N ASP A 172 -31.57 13.96 6.04
CA ASP A 172 -32.09 13.35 4.82
C ASP A 172 -33.64 13.37 4.82
N PHE A 173 -34.21 13.78 3.68
CA PHE A 173 -35.66 13.99 3.52
C PHE A 173 -36.47 12.71 3.25
N ASN A 174 -35.89 11.51 3.37
CA ASN A 174 -36.55 10.26 2.97
C ASN A 174 -36.21 9.07 3.86
N HIS A 175 -37.14 8.12 3.85
CA HIS A 175 -37.15 6.87 4.60
C HIS A 175 -36.24 5.81 3.98
N PHE A 176 -35.56 5.01 4.82
CA PHE A 176 -34.84 3.81 4.37
C PHE A 176 -35.83 2.66 4.15
N ASP A 177 -36.00 2.26 2.89
CA ASP A 177 -37.09 1.39 2.43
C ASP A 177 -36.78 0.67 1.11
N LEU A 178 -37.57 -0.34 0.76
CA LEU A 178 -37.39 -1.18 -0.43
C LEU A 178 -37.40 -0.40 -1.75
N ASN A 179 -37.94 0.82 -1.76
CA ASN A 179 -37.96 1.67 -2.95
C ASN A 179 -36.81 2.68 -3.03
N THR A 180 -35.99 2.79 -1.98
CA THR A 180 -34.89 3.78 -1.85
C THR A 180 -33.53 3.14 -1.54
N SER A 181 -33.52 1.88 -1.10
CA SER A 181 -32.31 1.14 -0.75
C SER A 181 -32.38 -0.33 -1.18
N ALA A 182 -31.23 -0.99 -1.17
CA ALA A 182 -31.10 -2.43 -1.32
C ALA A 182 -29.88 -2.88 -0.52
N VAL A 183 -29.95 -4.07 0.08
CA VAL A 183 -28.83 -4.70 0.78
C VAL A 183 -28.77 -6.16 0.35
N VAL A 184 -27.55 -6.65 0.12
CA VAL A 184 -27.29 -8.06 -0.19
C VAL A 184 -26.01 -8.51 0.50
N ALA A 185 -25.91 -9.81 0.77
CA ALA A 185 -24.69 -10.46 1.23
C ALA A 185 -24.00 -11.25 0.10
N GLY A 186 -22.68 -11.41 0.22
CA GLY A 186 -21.85 -12.26 -0.66
C GLY A 186 -20.36 -11.97 -0.50
N ASP A 187 -19.49 -12.89 -0.90
CA ASP A 187 -18.03 -12.64 -0.90
C ASP A 187 -17.67 -11.65 -2.03
N PHE A 188 -17.47 -10.39 -1.67
CA PHE A 188 -17.15 -9.31 -2.61
C PHE A 188 -15.65 -8.97 -2.63
N THR A 189 -14.88 -9.56 -1.72
CA THR A 189 -13.44 -9.32 -1.57
C THR A 189 -12.59 -10.52 -2.01
N GLY A 190 -13.19 -11.69 -2.20
CA GLY A 190 -12.53 -12.94 -2.56
C GLY A 190 -11.76 -13.57 -1.40
N ASP A 191 -12.05 -13.19 -0.15
CA ASP A 191 -11.32 -13.69 1.02
C ASP A 191 -11.92 -14.97 1.61
N GLY A 192 -12.99 -15.50 0.99
CA GLY A 192 -13.69 -16.70 1.42
C GLY A 192 -14.75 -16.43 2.49
N ARG A 193 -15.00 -15.17 2.85
CA ARG A 193 -16.00 -14.76 3.83
C ARG A 193 -17.01 -13.84 3.16
N ALA A 194 -18.24 -13.88 3.64
CA ALA A 194 -19.28 -13.01 3.12
C ALA A 194 -19.06 -11.56 3.59
N ASP A 195 -19.38 -10.65 2.68
CA ASP A 195 -19.45 -9.21 2.91
C ASP A 195 -20.91 -8.73 2.75
N ILE A 196 -21.22 -7.53 3.24
CA ILE A 196 -22.53 -6.88 3.13
C ILE A 196 -22.42 -5.67 2.22
N ALA A 197 -23.13 -5.67 1.09
CA ALA A 197 -23.20 -4.55 0.16
C ALA A 197 -24.48 -3.73 0.39
N VAL A 198 -24.32 -2.45 0.71
CA VAL A 198 -25.42 -1.52 0.99
C VAL A 198 -25.51 -0.46 -0.10
N TYR A 199 -26.66 -0.42 -0.79
CA TYR A 199 -27.05 0.67 -1.68
C TYR A 199 -28.06 1.58 -0.99
N ARG A 200 -27.83 2.90 -1.11
CA ARG A 200 -28.79 3.93 -0.70
C ARG A 200 -28.81 5.03 -1.75
N GLN A 201 -29.99 5.37 -2.25
CA GLN A 201 -30.14 6.25 -3.42
C GLN A 201 -29.53 7.65 -3.27
N ASP A 202 -29.48 8.19 -2.04
CA ASP A 202 -28.92 9.50 -1.70
C ASP A 202 -27.39 9.47 -1.45
N THR A 203 -26.74 8.42 -1.92
CA THR A 203 -25.28 8.30 -1.94
C THR A 203 -24.80 8.08 -3.36
N ASN A 204 -23.52 8.34 -3.60
CA ASN A 204 -22.86 8.11 -4.88
C ASN A 204 -22.02 6.82 -4.88
N GLU A 205 -22.28 5.91 -3.94
CA GLU A 205 -21.58 4.65 -3.82
C GLU A 205 -22.48 3.52 -3.29
N ILE A 206 -22.17 2.28 -3.66
CA ILE A 206 -22.51 1.08 -2.90
C ILE A 206 -21.35 0.85 -1.95
N GLY A 207 -21.62 0.80 -0.64
CA GLY A 207 -20.62 0.48 0.37
C GLY A 207 -20.59 -1.03 0.62
N VAL A 208 -19.42 -1.66 0.50
CA VAL A 208 -19.20 -3.07 0.84
C VAL A 208 -18.52 -3.13 2.20
N TYR A 209 -19.10 -3.90 3.12
CA TYR A 209 -18.67 -3.99 4.51
C TYR A 209 -18.35 -5.44 4.89
N GLY A 210 -17.19 -5.67 5.50
CA GLY A 210 -16.74 -7.00 5.92
C GLY A 210 -15.98 -6.93 7.25
N VAL A 211 -15.80 -8.07 7.91
CA VAL A 211 -15.09 -8.15 9.19
C VAL A 211 -13.58 -8.18 8.97
N SER A 212 -12.87 -7.24 9.58
CA SER A 212 -11.40 -7.18 9.54
C SER A 212 -10.77 -8.47 10.08
N GLN A 213 -9.79 -9.01 9.35
CA GLN A 213 -8.96 -10.14 9.82
C GLN A 213 -7.93 -9.72 10.89
N LEU A 214 -7.66 -8.41 11.00
CA LEU A 214 -6.78 -7.88 12.03
C LEU A 214 -7.53 -7.77 13.35
N ALA A 215 -6.87 -8.17 14.44
CA ALA A 215 -7.42 -8.00 15.78
C ALA A 215 -7.42 -6.51 16.20
N PRO A 216 -8.54 -5.98 16.74
CA PRO A 216 -9.81 -6.66 16.98
C PRO A 216 -10.65 -6.82 15.69
N ALA A 217 -11.34 -7.96 15.57
CA ALA A 217 -12.25 -8.25 14.46
C ALA A 217 -13.45 -7.29 14.49
N VAL A 218 -13.35 -6.21 13.73
CA VAL A 218 -14.37 -5.16 13.62
C VAL A 218 -14.81 -5.02 12.18
N ILE A 219 -16.07 -4.66 11.96
CA ILE A 219 -16.56 -4.39 10.62
C ILE A 219 -15.93 -3.10 10.07
N ALA A 220 -15.51 -3.16 8.82
CA ALA A 220 -14.95 -2.03 8.10
C ALA A 220 -15.56 -1.95 6.70
N LYS A 221 -15.55 -0.76 6.10
CA LYS A 221 -15.87 -0.62 4.68
C LYS A 221 -14.67 -1.10 3.87
N MET A 222 -14.82 -2.24 3.20
CA MET A 222 -13.78 -2.89 2.41
C MET A 222 -13.67 -2.28 1.02
N ARG A 223 -14.80 -1.86 0.44
CA ARG A 223 -14.87 -1.34 -0.93
C ARG A 223 -16.00 -0.33 -1.09
N SER A 224 -15.82 0.59 -2.03
CA SER A 224 -16.86 1.48 -2.54
C SER A 224 -17.01 1.27 -4.04
N VAL A 225 -18.24 1.03 -4.51
CA VAL A 225 -18.56 0.96 -5.94
C VAL A 225 -19.30 2.23 -6.33
N PRO A 226 -18.78 3.08 -7.21
CA PRO A 226 -19.45 4.33 -7.60
C PRO A 226 -20.81 4.07 -8.25
N VAL A 227 -21.81 4.84 -7.84
CA VAL A 227 -23.15 4.86 -8.45
C VAL A 227 -23.63 6.30 -8.62
N ALA A 228 -24.64 6.49 -9.47
CA ALA A 228 -25.26 7.80 -9.63
C ALA A 228 -25.98 8.20 -8.33
N PHE A 229 -25.80 9.45 -7.92
CA PHE A 229 -26.64 10.04 -6.88
C PHE A 229 -28.04 10.27 -7.43
N HIS A 230 -29.04 9.79 -6.70
CA HIS A 230 -30.44 10.09 -6.94
C HIS A 230 -30.99 10.84 -5.73
N ASN A 231 -31.58 12.00 -5.95
CA ASN A 231 -32.25 12.68 -4.85
C ASN A 231 -33.32 11.74 -4.30
N SER A 232 -33.48 11.73 -2.98
CA SER A 232 -34.26 10.67 -2.37
C SER A 232 -35.78 10.84 -2.55
N GLN A 233 -36.23 11.94 -3.17
CA GLN A 233 -37.64 12.27 -3.38
C GLN A 233 -38.28 11.49 -4.53
N VAL A 234 -37.47 10.88 -5.40
CA VAL A 234 -37.93 10.06 -6.54
C VAL A 234 -37.49 8.62 -6.30
N PRO A 235 -38.42 7.69 -5.96
CA PRO A 235 -38.07 6.30 -5.72
C PRO A 235 -37.41 5.64 -6.94
N VAL A 236 -36.31 4.94 -6.72
CA VAL A 236 -35.56 4.24 -7.78
C VAL A 236 -35.84 2.75 -7.82
N ASN A 237 -36.43 2.17 -6.76
CA ASN A 237 -36.75 0.73 -6.65
C ASN A 237 -35.54 -0.15 -7.03
N PRO A 238 -34.43 -0.02 -6.29
CA PRO A 238 -33.18 -0.67 -6.67
C PRO A 238 -33.29 -2.19 -6.55
N VAL A 239 -32.65 -2.90 -7.49
CA VAL A 239 -32.46 -4.35 -7.42
C VAL A 239 -30.96 -4.60 -7.45
N LEU A 240 -30.44 -5.19 -6.39
CA LEU A 240 -29.05 -5.60 -6.28
C LEU A 240 -29.01 -7.13 -6.28
N VAL A 241 -28.12 -7.71 -7.09
CA VAL A 241 -27.97 -9.17 -7.19
C VAL A 241 -26.48 -9.48 -7.05
N PRO A 242 -26.06 -10.24 -6.03
CA PRO A 242 -24.70 -10.72 -5.91
C PRO A 242 -24.50 -11.83 -6.95
N ILE A 243 -23.79 -11.52 -8.03
CA ILE A 243 -23.44 -12.51 -9.06
C ILE A 243 -21.93 -12.53 -9.26
N ASN A 244 -21.36 -13.73 -9.19
CA ASN A 244 -20.03 -13.99 -9.72
C ASN A 244 -20.19 -14.25 -11.22
N VAL A 245 -19.87 -13.24 -12.05
CA VAL A 245 -20.02 -13.29 -13.52
C VAL A 245 -18.78 -13.79 -14.23
N ASP A 246 -17.70 -14.00 -13.48
CA ASP A 246 -16.36 -14.09 -13.99
C ASP A 246 -15.54 -15.02 -13.07
N THR A 247 -15.71 -16.33 -13.27
CA THR A 247 -14.76 -17.32 -12.71
C THR A 247 -13.33 -17.18 -13.27
N ASP A 248 -13.02 -16.09 -13.99
CA ASP A 248 -11.76 -15.80 -14.68
C ASP A 248 -10.98 -14.60 -14.11
N SER A 249 -11.52 -13.85 -13.14
CA SER A 249 -10.74 -12.79 -12.49
C SER A 249 -9.75 -13.37 -11.46
N PRO A 250 -8.48 -12.93 -11.49
CA PRO A 250 -7.49 -13.37 -10.52
C PRO A 250 -7.77 -12.79 -9.13
N VAL A 251 -8.03 -13.66 -8.16
CA VAL A 251 -8.13 -13.29 -6.76
C VAL A 251 -6.78 -13.54 -6.10
N LEU A 252 -6.23 -12.50 -5.49
CA LEU A 252 -4.99 -12.57 -4.73
C LEU A 252 -5.32 -12.55 -3.24
N ARG A 253 -4.88 -13.58 -2.51
CA ARG A 253 -4.91 -13.54 -1.04
C ARG A 253 -3.59 -13.01 -0.53
N TYR A 254 -3.69 -12.04 0.36
CA TYR A 254 -2.55 -11.65 1.17
C TYR A 254 -2.32 -12.75 2.21
N ASP A 255 -1.24 -13.52 2.08
CA ASP A 255 -0.85 -14.45 3.14
C ASP A 255 -0.17 -13.63 4.23
N ALA A 256 -0.72 -13.66 5.45
CA ALA A 256 -0.19 -12.94 6.59
C ALA A 256 1.24 -13.43 6.93
N GLY A 257 2.28 -12.76 6.42
CA GLY A 257 3.65 -13.06 6.83
C GLY A 257 4.81 -12.59 5.94
N GLU A 258 4.60 -12.19 4.69
CA GLU A 258 5.74 -11.91 3.79
C GLU A 258 5.83 -10.43 3.38
N TYR A 259 5.71 -9.52 4.36
CA TYR A 259 6.21 -8.16 4.17
C TYR A 259 7.72 -8.15 4.32
N GLN A 260 8.42 -7.57 3.35
CA GLN A 260 9.84 -7.27 3.47
C GLN A 260 10.17 -5.88 2.93
N LEU A 261 11.02 -5.16 3.66
CA LEU A 261 11.65 -3.94 3.16
C LEU A 261 12.93 -4.34 2.42
N VAL A 262 12.95 -4.07 1.11
CA VAL A 262 14.10 -4.36 0.26
C VAL A 262 14.64 -3.06 -0.34
N PHE A 263 15.85 -3.12 -0.88
CA PHE A 263 16.51 -1.97 -1.48
C PHE A 263 16.88 -2.28 -2.92
N SER A 264 16.77 -1.29 -3.79
CA SER A 264 17.27 -1.38 -5.16
C SER A 264 18.79 -1.54 -5.18
N GLU A 265 19.35 -1.96 -6.32
CA GLU A 265 20.79 -1.85 -6.51
C GLU A 265 21.26 -0.40 -6.26
N PRO A 266 22.38 -0.18 -5.54
CA PRO A 266 22.87 1.16 -5.25
C PRO A 266 23.43 1.82 -6.51
N LEU A 267 22.93 3.01 -6.80
CA LEU A 267 23.42 3.84 -7.89
C LEU A 267 24.50 4.81 -7.39
N VAL A 268 25.74 4.58 -7.80
CA VAL A 268 26.86 5.45 -7.44
C VAL A 268 26.67 6.82 -8.09
N ILE A 269 26.78 7.87 -7.28
CA ILE A 269 26.72 9.26 -7.71
C ILE A 269 28.12 9.85 -7.74
N ALA A 270 28.92 9.57 -6.71
CA ALA A 270 30.30 10.03 -6.63
C ALA A 270 31.21 9.01 -5.93
N ALA A 271 32.46 8.94 -6.38
CA ALA A 271 33.56 8.30 -5.68
C ALA A 271 34.60 9.37 -5.33
N LEU A 272 35.04 9.42 -4.07
CA LEU A 272 36.01 10.38 -3.57
C LEU A 272 37.27 9.63 -3.13
N ALA A 273 38.42 9.96 -3.72
CA ALA A 273 39.70 9.45 -3.31
C ALA A 273 40.05 9.99 -1.91
N ALA A 274 40.71 9.19 -1.08
CA ALA A 274 41.29 9.67 0.15
C ALA A 274 42.26 10.84 -0.14
N ALA A 275 42.23 11.88 0.68
CA ALA A 275 43.17 12.98 0.57
C ALA A 275 44.63 12.49 0.73
N PRO A 276 45.58 12.92 -0.13
CA PRO A 276 46.96 12.46 -0.08
C PRO A 276 47.59 12.78 1.27
N SER A 277 48.00 11.74 1.99
CA SER A 277 48.60 11.84 3.30
C SER A 277 49.71 10.81 3.46
N LYS A 278 50.64 11.05 4.39
CA LYS A 278 51.76 10.16 4.67
C LYS A 278 51.91 9.88 6.16
N ASN A 279 51.89 8.61 6.52
CA ASN A 279 52.13 8.18 7.89
C ASN A 279 53.62 8.25 8.26
N GLY A 280 53.91 8.56 9.53
CA GLY A 280 55.28 8.50 10.08
C GLY A 280 56.16 9.71 9.79
N VAL A 281 55.65 10.76 9.11
CA VAL A 281 56.39 12.01 8.83
C VAL A 281 55.88 13.21 9.65
N GLY A 282 55.12 12.94 10.72
CA GLY A 282 54.52 13.97 11.56
C GLY A 282 53.46 14.83 10.84
N GLN A 283 52.84 14.29 9.79
CA GLN A 283 51.74 14.95 9.10
C GLN A 283 50.46 14.93 9.95
N ASN A 284 49.66 16.00 9.91
CA ASN A 284 48.32 16.03 10.50
C ASN A 284 47.33 15.19 9.68
N VAL A 285 47.50 13.87 9.68
CA VAL A 285 46.68 12.93 8.89
C VAL A 285 45.20 13.04 9.27
N ALA A 286 44.88 13.28 10.55
CA ALA A 286 43.49 13.38 11.02
C ALA A 286 42.68 14.52 10.35
N ALA A 287 43.35 15.57 9.88
CA ALA A 287 42.73 16.67 9.15
C ALA A 287 42.46 16.37 7.66
N CYS A 288 43.14 15.36 7.12
CA CYS A 288 43.01 14.99 5.71
C CYS A 288 41.57 14.53 5.44
N ARG A 289 40.91 15.10 4.44
CA ARG A 289 39.53 14.73 4.07
C ARG A 289 39.22 15.22 2.67
N THR A 290 38.29 14.53 2.04
CA THR A 290 37.77 14.88 0.73
C THR A 290 36.27 15.03 0.86
N ALA A 291 35.70 16.11 0.33
CA ALA A 291 34.29 16.40 0.46
C ALA A 291 33.67 16.79 -0.88
N PHE A 292 32.39 16.46 -1.00
CA PHE A 292 31.57 16.61 -2.19
C PHE A 292 30.15 17.04 -1.77
N GLY A 293 29.67 18.18 -2.26
CA GLY A 293 28.33 18.69 -1.97
C GLY A 293 28.25 20.22 -2.09
N ASN A 294 27.23 20.85 -1.51
CA ASN A 294 27.05 22.31 -1.59
C ASN A 294 27.22 22.95 -0.19
N THR A 295 27.96 24.05 -0.12
CA THR A 295 28.35 24.70 1.15
C THR A 295 27.59 26.00 1.47
N GLU A 296 26.92 26.64 0.51
CA GLU A 296 26.22 27.93 0.74
C GLU A 296 24.72 27.77 1.09
N THR A 297 24.26 28.56 2.08
CA THR A 297 22.88 28.62 2.59
C THR A 297 22.16 29.94 2.26
N GLY A 298 22.60 30.69 1.25
CA GLY A 298 21.99 31.99 0.95
C GLY A 298 22.15 32.45 -0.49
N GLY A 299 21.16 32.16 -1.34
CA GLY A 299 21.08 32.74 -2.68
C GLY A 299 20.06 32.01 -3.55
N SER A 300 19.26 32.75 -4.30
CA SER A 300 18.18 32.29 -5.17
C SER A 300 18.69 31.62 -6.47
N GLU A 301 19.48 30.55 -6.38
CA GLU A 301 20.08 29.89 -7.56
C GLU A 301 19.82 28.38 -7.58
N GLU A 302 19.65 27.82 -8.79
CA GLU A 302 19.22 26.44 -9.07
C GLU A 302 20.13 25.39 -8.41
N GLU A 303 19.64 24.82 -7.31
CA GLU A 303 20.29 23.80 -6.48
C GLU A 303 20.45 22.45 -7.20
N ARG A 304 21.52 21.69 -6.90
CA ARG A 304 21.67 20.29 -7.37
C ARG A 304 20.57 19.43 -6.74
N SER A 305 19.60 19.05 -7.56
CA SER A 305 18.50 18.17 -7.15
C SER A 305 18.59 16.83 -7.86
N ILE A 306 18.64 15.74 -7.09
CA ILE A 306 18.51 14.40 -7.64
C ILE A 306 17.02 14.10 -7.69
N THR A 307 16.46 14.10 -8.90
CA THR A 307 15.06 13.71 -9.13
C THR A 307 14.99 12.25 -9.49
N VAL A 308 14.39 11.42 -8.64
CA VAL A 308 14.11 10.01 -8.94
C VAL A 308 12.62 9.83 -9.18
N THR A 309 12.25 9.06 -10.21
CA THR A 309 10.88 8.61 -10.44
C THR A 309 10.83 7.10 -10.40
N ALA A 310 10.03 6.54 -9.49
CA ALA A 310 9.75 5.11 -9.42
C ALA A 310 8.24 4.86 -9.36
N SER A 311 7.79 3.78 -10.00
CA SER A 311 6.40 3.30 -9.98
C SER A 311 6.32 1.95 -9.28
N ALA A 312 5.13 1.60 -8.78
CA ALA A 312 4.87 0.26 -8.30
C ALA A 312 5.15 -0.80 -9.37
N THR A 313 5.64 -1.95 -8.94
CA THR A 313 5.90 -3.09 -9.81
C THR A 313 5.36 -4.39 -9.27
N VAL A 314 5.07 -5.31 -10.18
CA VAL A 314 4.60 -6.65 -9.84
C VAL A 314 5.51 -7.70 -10.46
N GLY A 315 6.11 -8.52 -9.60
CA GLY A 315 6.93 -9.67 -9.93
C GLY A 315 6.15 -10.97 -9.74
N PHE A 316 6.57 -12.02 -10.45
CA PHE A 316 5.98 -13.35 -10.37
C PHE A 316 7.07 -14.36 -10.07
N ASN A 317 6.87 -15.16 -9.03
CA ASN A 317 7.77 -16.27 -8.74
C ASN A 317 7.21 -17.53 -9.40
N VAL A 318 7.71 -17.84 -10.61
CA VAL A 318 7.42 -19.09 -11.30
C VAL A 318 8.67 -19.95 -11.18
N ASP A 319 8.58 -21.03 -10.40
CA ASP A 319 9.69 -21.98 -10.25
C ASP A 319 10.19 -22.47 -11.62
N GLY A 320 11.31 -21.91 -12.09
CA GLY A 320 12.17 -22.42 -13.16
C GLY A 320 11.60 -22.57 -14.57
N GLY A 321 10.34 -22.18 -14.83
CA GLY A 321 9.69 -22.29 -16.14
C GLY A 321 9.65 -20.95 -16.91
N PRO A 322 9.61 -20.96 -18.27
CA PRO A 322 9.27 -19.77 -19.05
C PRO A 322 7.88 -19.26 -18.64
N LEU A 323 7.73 -17.94 -18.50
CA LEU A 323 6.42 -17.32 -18.28
C LEU A 323 5.46 -17.71 -19.42
N THR A 324 4.31 -18.29 -19.06
CA THR A 324 3.22 -18.55 -20.00
C THR A 324 2.57 -17.23 -20.43
N GLN A 325 1.83 -17.24 -21.55
CA GLN A 325 1.08 -16.06 -22.00
C GLN A 325 0.10 -15.58 -20.91
N SER A 326 -0.57 -16.51 -20.24
CA SER A 326 -1.48 -16.22 -19.13
C SER A 326 -0.77 -15.58 -17.93
N GLY A 327 0.44 -16.04 -17.59
CA GLY A 327 1.26 -15.40 -16.55
C GLY A 327 1.67 -13.96 -16.91
N PHE A 328 1.85 -13.66 -18.20
CA PHE A 328 2.13 -12.30 -18.68
C PHE A 328 0.91 -11.37 -18.59
N GLU A 329 -0.28 -11.86 -18.96
CA GLU A 329 -1.54 -11.10 -18.87
C GLU A 329 -1.92 -10.79 -17.42
N LEU A 330 -1.70 -11.74 -16.50
CA LEU A 330 -1.85 -11.53 -15.07
C LEU A 330 -0.89 -10.45 -14.56
N LYS A 331 0.37 -10.49 -15.00
CA LYS A 331 1.37 -9.47 -14.66
C LYS A 331 0.95 -8.07 -15.09
N LEU A 332 0.43 -7.93 -16.30
CA LEU A 332 -0.07 -6.64 -16.80
C LEU A 332 -1.24 -6.13 -15.95
N THR A 333 -2.19 -7.00 -15.64
CA THR A 333 -3.39 -6.66 -14.88
C THR A 333 -3.05 -6.21 -13.45
N ALA A 334 -2.23 -7.00 -12.75
CA ALA A 334 -1.77 -6.68 -11.40
C ALA A 334 -0.91 -5.39 -11.38
N THR A 335 -0.04 -5.20 -12.38
CA THR A 335 0.76 -3.97 -12.51
C THR A 335 -0.14 -2.74 -12.72
N ALA A 336 -1.16 -2.84 -13.56
CA ALA A 336 -2.11 -1.75 -13.78
C ALA A 336 -2.89 -1.40 -12.51
N ALA A 337 -3.27 -2.39 -11.70
CA ALA A 337 -3.93 -2.18 -10.41
C ALA A 337 -2.98 -1.54 -9.38
N ALA A 338 -1.76 -2.06 -9.23
CA ALA A 338 -0.75 -1.52 -8.31
C ALA A 338 -0.37 -0.08 -8.67
N THR A 339 -0.21 0.22 -9.97
CA THR A 339 0.10 1.58 -10.45
C THR A 339 -1.01 2.58 -10.14
N ARG A 340 -2.28 2.17 -10.15
CA ARG A 340 -3.41 3.04 -9.76
C ARG A 340 -3.43 3.34 -8.26
N LEU A 341 -2.88 2.44 -7.43
CA LEU A 341 -2.81 2.61 -5.98
C LEU A 341 -1.67 3.54 -5.55
N THR A 342 -0.59 3.62 -6.34
CA THR A 342 0.59 4.45 -6.00
C THR A 342 0.67 5.74 -6.80
N SER A 343 0.71 6.88 -6.10
CA SER A 343 1.32 8.10 -6.61
C SER A 343 2.84 7.89 -6.70
N HIS A 344 3.47 8.25 -7.83
CA HIS A 344 4.91 8.12 -8.07
C HIS A 344 5.75 8.61 -6.88
N ALA A 345 6.77 7.82 -6.49
CA ALA A 345 7.79 8.32 -5.57
C ALA A 345 8.59 9.39 -6.31
N TYR A 346 8.44 10.64 -5.86
CA TYR A 346 9.15 11.81 -6.36
C TYR A 346 9.94 12.38 -5.20
N THR A 347 11.25 12.19 -5.22
CA THR A 347 12.14 12.77 -4.21
C THR A 347 13.00 13.84 -4.86
N LEU A 348 13.06 15.02 -4.23
CA LEU A 348 14.02 16.08 -4.54
C LEU A 348 15.02 16.11 -3.39
N ALA A 349 16.16 15.43 -3.51
CA ALA A 349 17.20 15.50 -2.49
C ALA A 349 17.82 16.90 -2.50
N LYS A 350 17.71 17.64 -1.38
CA LYS A 350 18.32 18.95 -1.17
C LYS A 350 19.48 18.85 -0.18
N THR A 351 20.63 19.39 -0.58
CA THR A 351 21.76 19.82 0.26
C THR A 351 22.31 18.77 1.24
N ILE A 352 23.24 17.93 0.76
CA ILE A 352 24.05 17.06 1.62
C ILE A 352 25.52 17.21 1.22
N LEU A 353 26.36 17.65 2.16
CA LEU A 353 27.82 17.60 2.04
C LEU A 353 28.28 16.23 2.52
N PHE A 354 28.86 15.44 1.63
CA PHE A 354 29.48 14.16 1.95
C PHE A 354 30.97 14.37 2.20
N THR A 355 31.52 13.74 3.23
CA THR A 355 32.92 13.93 3.63
C THR A 355 33.55 12.58 3.98
N SER A 356 34.73 12.32 3.43
CA SER A 356 35.51 11.12 3.70
C SER A 356 36.18 11.21 5.08
N GLY A 357 36.46 10.06 5.68
CA GLY A 357 37.49 9.96 6.72
C GLY A 357 38.90 10.22 6.16
N SER A 358 39.88 10.26 7.07
CA SER A 358 41.26 10.65 6.76
C SER A 358 42.11 9.63 6.03
N ASN A 359 41.67 8.38 5.97
CA ASN A 359 42.39 7.28 5.32
C ASN A 359 41.41 6.31 4.65
N GLU A 360 40.38 6.84 4.01
CA GLU A 360 39.40 6.03 3.30
C GLU A 360 38.97 6.72 2.02
N ASP A 361 38.78 5.91 0.98
CA ASP A 361 38.04 6.33 -0.20
C ASP A 361 36.55 6.23 0.13
N LEU A 362 35.77 7.23 -0.29
CA LEU A 362 34.33 7.29 -0.02
C LEU A 362 33.54 7.03 -1.30
N VAL A 363 32.44 6.29 -1.18
CA VAL A 363 31.46 6.08 -2.24
C VAL A 363 30.13 6.66 -1.79
N VAL A 364 29.60 7.60 -2.56
CA VAL A 364 28.28 8.21 -2.36
C VAL A 364 27.34 7.59 -3.38
N PHE A 365 26.23 7.01 -2.91
CA PHE A 365 25.27 6.31 -3.76
C PHE A 365 23.84 6.51 -3.28
N THR A 366 22.88 6.39 -4.20
CA THR A 366 21.44 6.43 -3.91
C THR A 366 20.83 5.06 -4.09
N THR A 367 19.89 4.70 -3.23
CA THR A 367 19.08 3.49 -3.34
C THR A 367 17.60 3.81 -3.14
N LEU A 368 16.73 3.03 -3.77
CA LEU A 368 15.28 3.09 -3.63
C LEU A 368 14.82 2.02 -2.63
N PRO A 369 14.27 2.38 -1.46
CA PRO A 369 13.61 1.42 -0.60
C PRO A 369 12.27 0.99 -1.22
N LEU A 370 11.96 -0.29 -1.15
CA LEU A 370 10.74 -0.89 -1.70
C LEU A 370 10.05 -1.71 -0.61
N ASP A 371 8.77 -1.45 -0.39
CA ASP A 371 7.89 -2.31 0.42
C ASP A 371 7.39 -3.45 -0.46
N GLN A 372 7.82 -4.68 -0.18
CA GLN A 372 7.37 -5.86 -0.88
C GLN A 372 6.32 -6.61 -0.09
N PHE A 373 5.25 -6.98 -0.79
CA PHE A 373 4.15 -7.78 -0.30
C PHE A 373 4.00 -9.01 -1.19
N THR A 374 4.11 -10.20 -0.63
CA THR A 374 3.79 -11.45 -1.34
C THR A 374 2.31 -11.80 -1.18
N TYR A 375 1.70 -12.22 -2.29
CA TYR A 375 0.33 -12.70 -2.38
C TYR A 375 0.32 -14.10 -3.00
N THR A 376 -0.64 -14.92 -2.60
CA THR A 376 -0.91 -16.21 -3.26
C THR A 376 -2.12 -16.08 -4.18
N LEU A 377 -1.99 -16.58 -5.40
CA LEU A 377 -3.08 -16.59 -6.36
C LEU A 377 -4.11 -17.68 -5.98
N LEU A 378 -5.32 -17.28 -5.62
CA LEU A 378 -6.40 -18.20 -5.24
C LEU A 378 -7.23 -18.69 -6.42
N SER A 379 -7.40 -17.84 -7.44
CA SER A 379 -8.18 -18.18 -8.64
C SER A 379 -7.48 -17.64 -9.89
N HIS A 380 -7.56 -18.39 -10.99
CA HIS A 380 -7.15 -17.97 -12.33
C HIS A 380 -7.77 -18.90 -13.38
N PRO A 381 -8.06 -18.43 -14.60
CA PRO A 381 -8.45 -19.27 -15.75
C PRO A 381 -7.49 -20.40 -16.09
N ASP A 382 -6.24 -20.21 -15.67
CA ASP A 382 -5.15 -21.17 -15.83
C ASP A 382 -4.91 -21.83 -14.48
N PRO A 383 -5.37 -23.08 -14.28
CA PRO A 383 -5.24 -23.76 -12.98
C PRO A 383 -3.78 -24.02 -12.60
N GLU A 384 -2.81 -23.96 -13.54
CA GLU A 384 -1.39 -24.09 -13.22
C GLU A 384 -0.82 -22.88 -12.45
N LEU A 385 -1.52 -21.75 -12.50
CA LEU A 385 -1.13 -20.52 -11.79
C LEU A 385 -1.71 -20.44 -10.38
N VAL A 386 -2.77 -21.18 -10.06
CA VAL A 386 -3.35 -21.20 -8.72
C VAL A 386 -2.33 -21.76 -7.72
N GLY A 387 -2.15 -21.07 -6.59
CA GLY A 387 -1.14 -21.38 -5.57
C GLY A 387 0.25 -20.80 -5.86
N LYS A 388 0.47 -20.13 -7.01
CA LYS A 388 1.71 -19.39 -7.28
C LYS A 388 1.76 -18.07 -6.51
N GLN A 389 2.98 -17.58 -6.28
CA GLN A 389 3.23 -16.33 -5.58
C GLN A 389 3.38 -15.14 -6.54
N VAL A 390 2.71 -14.04 -6.18
CA VAL A 390 2.78 -12.74 -6.83
C VAL A 390 3.37 -11.75 -5.83
N VAL A 391 4.45 -11.06 -6.21
CA VAL A 391 5.12 -10.08 -5.35
C VAL A 391 4.78 -8.68 -5.87
N VAL A 392 4.16 -7.85 -5.04
CA VAL A 392 3.93 -6.43 -5.33
C VAL A 392 4.97 -5.60 -4.59
N SER A 393 5.75 -4.81 -5.32
CA SER A 393 6.75 -3.89 -4.77
C SER A 393 6.26 -2.45 -4.87
N LEU A 394 6.12 -1.78 -3.74
CA LEU A 394 5.73 -0.36 -3.65
C LEU A 394 6.96 0.50 -3.32
N PRO A 395 7.32 1.49 -4.14
CA PRO A 395 8.47 2.33 -3.89
C PRO A 395 8.23 3.36 -2.78
N ARG A 396 9.26 3.58 -1.94
CA ARG A 396 9.35 4.71 -1.00
C ARG A 396 10.21 5.83 -1.58
N ASP A 397 10.36 6.92 -0.83
CA ASP A 397 11.34 7.96 -1.13
C ASP A 397 12.76 7.39 -1.14
N THR A 398 13.56 7.80 -2.12
CA THR A 398 14.95 7.37 -2.23
C THR A 398 15.80 7.91 -1.10
N ILE A 399 16.83 7.16 -0.73
CA ILE A 399 17.83 7.58 0.26
C ILE A 399 19.21 7.63 -0.40
N THR A 400 19.97 8.68 -0.09
CA THR A 400 21.39 8.81 -0.47
C THR A 400 22.26 8.52 0.74
N LEU A 401 23.26 7.65 0.56
CA LEU A 401 24.16 7.17 1.60
C LEU A 401 25.60 7.37 1.17
N GLN A 402 26.51 7.40 2.15
CA GLN A 402 27.95 7.32 1.94
C GLN A 402 28.52 6.07 2.62
N ALA A 403 29.52 5.45 2.02
CA ALA A 403 30.21 4.30 2.56
C ALA A 403 31.69 4.31 2.20
N GLU A 404 32.53 3.75 3.09
CA GLU A 404 33.91 3.42 2.76
C GLU A 404 33.94 2.45 1.57
N ARG A 405 34.86 2.66 0.63
CA ARG A 405 34.95 1.92 -0.64
C ARG A 405 35.03 0.41 -0.47
N GLY A 406 35.85 -0.07 0.46
CA GLY A 406 35.98 -1.49 0.79
C GLY A 406 34.67 -2.08 1.31
N PHE A 407 33.97 -1.38 2.20
CA PHE A 407 32.65 -1.77 2.65
C PHE A 407 31.66 -1.80 1.48
N TYR A 408 31.57 -0.76 0.66
CA TYR A 408 30.70 -0.76 -0.53
C TYR A 408 30.97 -1.98 -1.44
N ASN A 409 32.21 -2.17 -1.88
CA ASN A 409 32.58 -3.22 -2.84
C ASN A 409 32.35 -4.65 -2.35
N ARG A 410 32.51 -4.92 -1.04
CA ARG A 410 32.26 -6.25 -0.46
C ARG A 410 30.79 -6.62 -0.37
N THR A 411 29.93 -5.62 -0.52
CA THR A 411 28.57 -5.66 -0.02
C THR A 411 27.54 -5.51 -1.15
N VAL A 412 27.94 -4.88 -2.26
CA VAL A 412 27.16 -4.93 -3.49
C VAL A 412 27.14 -6.33 -4.13
N PRO A 413 26.02 -6.73 -4.78
CA PRO A 413 25.88 -8.03 -5.45
C PRO A 413 26.93 -8.30 -6.54
N ALA A 414 27.07 -9.56 -6.94
CA ALA A 414 27.92 -9.92 -8.08
C ALA A 414 27.34 -9.33 -9.38
N GLY A 415 28.17 -8.59 -10.13
CA GLY A 415 27.75 -7.89 -11.37
C GLY A 415 27.35 -6.42 -11.17
N ALA A 416 27.16 -5.97 -9.92
CA ALA A 416 26.94 -4.56 -9.62
C ALA A 416 28.22 -3.73 -9.82
N LEU A 417 28.05 -2.42 -9.99
CA LEU A 417 29.16 -1.47 -10.13
C LEU A 417 30.07 -1.52 -8.90
N ARG A 418 31.39 -1.58 -9.13
CA ARG A 418 32.42 -1.57 -8.08
C ARG A 418 33.42 -0.44 -8.34
N ILE A 419 33.91 0.14 -7.25
CA ILE A 419 34.95 1.17 -7.28
C ILE A 419 36.30 0.49 -7.07
N ASP A 420 36.89 0.03 -8.17
CA ASP A 420 38.12 -0.75 -8.19
C ASP A 420 39.32 0.07 -8.69
N GLU A 421 40.42 -0.61 -9.01
CA GLU A 421 41.68 -0.01 -9.48
C GLU A 421 41.55 0.74 -10.82
N ARG A 422 40.43 0.56 -11.54
CA ARG A 422 40.13 1.35 -12.74
C ARG A 422 39.64 2.76 -12.40
N VAL A 423 39.15 2.96 -11.16
CA VAL A 423 38.69 4.25 -10.65
C VAL A 423 39.76 4.90 -9.79
N PHE A 424 40.30 4.18 -8.81
CA PHE A 424 41.34 4.66 -7.90
C PHE A 424 42.58 3.80 -7.94
N GLN A 425 43.70 4.37 -8.36
CA GLN A 425 44.99 3.70 -8.49
C GLN A 425 45.93 3.96 -7.32
N HIS A 426 45.60 4.92 -6.46
CA HIS A 426 46.44 5.31 -5.34
C HIS A 426 46.44 4.26 -4.21
N VAL A 427 47.51 4.28 -3.45
CA VAL A 427 47.64 3.61 -2.17
C VAL A 427 47.47 4.66 -1.08
N ILE A 428 46.39 4.53 -0.31
CA ILE A 428 46.09 5.42 0.81
C ILE A 428 47.29 5.45 1.78
N GLY A 429 47.75 6.66 2.12
CA GLY A 429 48.91 6.85 2.99
C GLY A 429 50.26 6.93 2.27
N ASP A 430 50.28 6.83 0.93
CA ASP A 430 51.49 7.05 0.11
C ASP A 430 51.22 8.04 -1.04
N PRO A 431 51.55 9.34 -0.87
CA PRO A 431 51.30 10.36 -1.89
C PRO A 431 52.02 10.07 -3.23
N ALA A 432 53.13 9.31 -3.23
CA ALA A 432 53.86 9.02 -4.46
C ALA A 432 53.11 8.08 -5.42
N THR A 433 52.03 7.45 -4.95
CA THR A 433 51.19 6.54 -5.74
C THR A 433 49.99 7.22 -6.40
N TYR A 434 49.74 8.49 -6.06
CA TYR A 434 48.70 9.27 -6.72
C TYR A 434 49.15 9.66 -8.13
N PRO A 435 48.20 9.83 -9.06
CA PRO A 435 48.51 10.26 -10.42
C PRO A 435 49.32 11.54 -10.49
N THR A 436 50.06 11.74 -11.58
CA THR A 436 50.62 13.04 -11.92
C THR A 436 49.60 13.88 -12.67
N ARG A 437 49.84 15.19 -12.76
CA ARG A 437 48.97 16.09 -13.53
C ARG A 437 48.77 15.63 -14.98
N THR A 438 49.81 15.06 -15.59
CA THR A 438 49.77 14.58 -16.98
C THR A 438 48.83 13.39 -17.14
N ASP A 439 48.76 12.52 -16.13
CA ASP A 439 47.90 11.33 -16.14
C ASP A 439 46.41 11.71 -16.07
N MET A 440 46.08 12.82 -15.40
CA MET A 440 44.71 13.30 -15.22
C MET A 440 44.21 14.19 -16.37
N LEU A 441 45.07 15.01 -16.97
CA LEU A 441 44.68 15.94 -18.05
C LEU A 441 44.18 15.24 -19.33
N GLY A 442 44.45 13.94 -19.50
CA GLY A 442 43.95 13.13 -20.61
C GLY A 442 42.48 12.69 -20.47
N ALA A 443 41.89 12.77 -19.27
CA ALA A 443 40.55 12.24 -18.99
C ALA A 443 39.41 13.24 -19.27
N GLY A 444 39.71 14.54 -19.39
CA GLY A 444 38.71 15.61 -19.41
C GLY A 444 38.08 15.82 -18.03
N GLY A 445 37.82 17.07 -17.64
CA GLY A 445 37.33 17.37 -16.29
C GLY A 445 37.76 18.75 -15.80
N LEU A 446 37.53 19.03 -14.52
CA LEU A 446 37.86 20.28 -13.86
C LEU A 446 38.93 20.05 -12.78
N ALA A 447 39.84 21.00 -12.61
CA ALA A 447 41.01 20.84 -11.77
C ALA A 447 41.37 22.16 -11.07
N VAL A 448 41.84 22.08 -9.83
CA VAL A 448 42.34 23.23 -9.06
C VAL A 448 43.63 22.88 -8.32
N GLY A 449 44.58 23.83 -8.31
CA GLY A 449 45.93 23.65 -7.80
C GLY A 449 46.99 23.49 -8.92
N PRO A 450 48.17 22.93 -8.62
CA PRO A 450 48.54 22.35 -7.33
C PRO A 450 48.83 23.42 -6.27
N VAL A 451 48.76 23.03 -4.99
CA VAL A 451 49.22 23.80 -3.84
C VAL A 451 50.21 22.96 -3.02
N SER A 452 51.18 23.61 -2.39
CA SER A 452 52.12 22.91 -1.49
C SER A 452 51.41 22.47 -0.22
N VAL A 453 51.74 21.27 0.27
CA VAL A 453 51.42 20.90 1.66
C VAL A 453 52.00 21.92 2.64
N GLY A 454 51.25 22.26 3.69
CA GLY A 454 51.68 23.20 4.72
C GLY A 454 52.77 22.65 5.63
N GLN A 455 53.45 23.55 6.36
CA GLN A 455 54.40 23.22 7.43
C GLN A 455 53.77 23.54 8.79
N GLY A 456 53.86 22.61 9.75
CA GLY A 456 53.34 22.76 11.11
C GLY A 456 52.22 21.77 11.41
N SER A 457 51.26 22.16 12.24
CA SER A 457 50.11 21.32 12.64
C SER A 457 48.79 21.70 11.97
N GLY A 458 48.81 22.68 11.05
CA GLY A 458 47.62 23.15 10.34
C GLY A 458 47.19 22.22 9.20
N GLU A 459 46.37 22.75 8.30
CA GLU A 459 45.91 22.08 7.09
C GLU A 459 45.90 23.04 5.89
N THR A 460 45.87 22.49 4.69
CA THR A 460 45.76 23.23 3.44
C THR A 460 44.52 22.73 2.71
N GLU A 461 43.60 23.66 2.43
CA GLU A 461 42.34 23.37 1.75
C GLU A 461 42.42 23.87 0.31
N VAL A 462 41.90 23.06 -0.60
CA VAL A 462 41.69 23.38 -2.01
C VAL A 462 40.22 23.14 -2.33
N THR A 463 39.58 24.13 -2.91
CA THR A 463 38.15 24.09 -3.24
C THR A 463 37.95 24.40 -4.71
N LEU A 464 37.04 23.68 -5.35
CA LEU A 464 36.58 23.88 -6.72
C LEU A 464 35.07 24.12 -6.67
N ASP A 465 34.63 25.31 -7.07
CA ASP A 465 33.22 25.69 -7.08
C ASP A 465 32.68 25.73 -8.52
N VAL A 466 31.99 24.66 -8.91
CA VAL A 466 31.35 24.55 -10.22
C VAL A 466 30.01 25.27 -10.16
N GLY A 467 29.79 26.24 -11.05
CA GLY A 467 28.60 27.12 -11.07
C GLY A 467 28.92 28.60 -10.85
N ILE A 468 29.90 28.93 -10.00
CA ILE A 468 30.28 30.32 -9.67
C ILE A 468 31.56 30.74 -10.41
N GLU A 469 32.59 29.89 -10.48
CA GLU A 469 33.89 30.24 -11.09
C GLU A 469 33.93 30.07 -12.62
N PHE A 470 33.12 29.14 -13.15
CA PHE A 470 33.11 28.74 -14.55
C PHE A 470 31.80 29.19 -15.21
N GLY A 471 31.68 30.50 -15.49
CA GLY A 471 30.47 31.07 -16.09
C GLY A 471 30.02 30.34 -17.37
N VAL A 472 28.75 29.94 -17.40
CA VAL A 472 27.96 29.47 -18.56
C VAL A 472 28.77 28.61 -19.54
N GLY A 473 28.99 27.34 -19.18
CA GLY A 473 29.51 26.34 -20.12
C GLY A 473 30.30 25.16 -19.53
N GLY A 474 30.60 25.17 -18.23
CA GLY A 474 31.26 24.06 -17.54
C GLY A 474 30.29 23.17 -16.76
N GLU A 475 29.27 22.61 -17.42
CA GLU A 475 28.28 21.76 -16.75
C GLU A 475 28.77 20.30 -16.71
N LEU A 476 29.13 19.79 -15.53
CA LEU A 476 29.27 18.35 -15.25
C LEU A 476 27.87 17.80 -14.96
N GLN A 477 27.06 17.67 -16.00
CA GLN A 477 25.70 17.14 -15.88
C GLN A 477 25.72 15.62 -16.03
N LEU A 478 25.31 14.92 -14.98
CA LEU A 478 24.97 13.51 -15.02
C LEU A 478 23.47 13.41 -15.34
N ASP A 479 23.11 12.91 -16.52
CA ASP A 479 21.74 12.49 -16.84
C ASP A 479 21.78 11.11 -17.46
N PHE A 480 21.25 10.11 -16.74
CA PHE A 480 21.04 8.80 -17.30
C PHE A 480 19.78 8.16 -16.73
N VAL A 481 19.23 7.24 -17.52
CA VAL A 481 18.08 6.42 -17.17
C VAL A 481 18.55 4.98 -17.09
N THR A 482 18.36 4.34 -15.94
CA THR A 482 18.67 2.91 -15.76
C THR A 482 17.45 2.17 -15.26
N ASP A 483 17.23 0.96 -15.75
CA ASP A 483 16.33 0.00 -15.10
C ASP A 483 17.04 -0.56 -13.86
N VAL A 484 16.38 -0.56 -12.70
CA VAL A 484 16.95 -1.09 -11.46
C VAL A 484 16.20 -2.34 -11.02
N GLU A 485 16.96 -3.37 -10.64
CA GLU A 485 16.44 -4.60 -10.05
C GLU A 485 16.40 -4.48 -8.52
N ALA A 486 15.32 -4.99 -7.91
CA ALA A 486 15.16 -5.05 -6.46
C ALA A 486 15.95 -6.24 -5.90
N THR A 487 16.78 -6.01 -4.88
CA THR A 487 17.54 -7.09 -4.21
C THR A 487 16.97 -7.31 -2.81
N GLY A 488 16.58 -8.54 -2.46
CA GLY A 488 16.07 -8.87 -1.14
C GLY A 488 17.17 -8.79 -0.07
N GLY A 489 16.93 -8.08 1.03
CA GLY A 489 17.80 -8.09 2.22
C GLY A 489 18.17 -6.72 2.79
N THR A 490 18.48 -6.69 4.10
CA THR A 490 18.65 -5.49 4.92
C THR A 490 19.88 -4.69 4.53
N LEU A 491 19.60 -3.55 3.89
CA LEU A 491 20.49 -2.48 3.43
C LEU A 491 21.58 -2.91 2.44
N LEU A 492 22.17 -4.10 2.56
CA LEU A 492 23.43 -4.42 1.88
C LEU A 492 23.83 -5.94 1.91
N ALA A 493 22.92 -6.89 2.15
CA ALA A 493 23.26 -8.33 2.03
C ALA A 493 22.10 -9.15 1.44
N GLY A 494 22.38 -9.85 0.33
CA GLY A 494 21.38 -10.42 -0.57
C GLY A 494 20.70 -11.73 -0.15
N TYR A 495 19.43 -11.81 -0.54
CA TYR A 495 18.69 -12.99 -1.00
C TYR A 495 17.97 -12.58 -2.30
N SER A 496 18.08 -13.39 -3.36
CA SER A 496 17.40 -13.13 -4.64
C SER A 496 16.05 -13.83 -4.70
N ILE A 497 15.00 -13.12 -5.10
CA ILE A 497 13.74 -13.72 -5.57
C ILE A 497 13.37 -13.04 -6.89
N GLY A 498 13.45 -13.82 -7.98
CA GLY A 498 12.71 -13.63 -9.23
C GLY A 498 13.02 -12.40 -10.09
N ALA A 499 13.29 -12.61 -11.38
CA ALA A 499 13.44 -11.57 -12.39
C ALA A 499 12.12 -10.77 -12.55
N GLY A 500 12.01 -9.64 -11.87
CA GLY A 500 10.93 -8.67 -12.00
C GLY A 500 11.43 -7.36 -12.62
N THR A 501 11.01 -7.09 -13.85
CA THR A 501 11.26 -5.80 -14.53
C THR A 501 10.40 -4.69 -13.93
N THR A 502 11.02 -3.61 -13.42
CA THR A 502 10.91 -2.20 -13.89
C THR A 502 11.13 -1.20 -12.76
N SER A 503 11.99 -0.22 -12.99
CA SER A 503 11.88 1.14 -12.47
C SER A 503 12.92 1.92 -13.25
N SER A 504 12.49 2.90 -14.06
CA SER A 504 13.43 3.75 -14.78
C SER A 504 13.94 4.80 -13.78
N LEU A 505 15.04 4.51 -13.10
CA LEU A 505 15.73 5.46 -12.26
C LEU A 505 16.39 6.48 -13.18
N ARG A 506 15.74 7.64 -13.33
CA ARG A 506 16.39 8.82 -13.86
C ARG A 506 17.15 9.48 -12.72
N VAL A 507 18.41 9.82 -12.93
CA VAL A 507 19.16 10.71 -12.06
C VAL A 507 19.63 11.87 -12.90
N THR A 508 19.21 13.06 -12.53
CA THR A 508 19.67 14.32 -13.11
C THR A 508 20.43 15.08 -12.03
N SER A 509 21.59 15.66 -12.31
CA SER A 509 22.28 16.61 -11.43
C SER A 509 22.04 18.06 -11.86
N GLY A 510 21.86 18.97 -10.89
CA GLY A 510 21.74 20.42 -11.13
C GLY A 510 23.09 21.15 -11.21
N GLN A 511 23.05 22.48 -11.34
CA GLN A 511 24.11 23.30 -11.96
C GLN A 511 25.25 23.76 -11.03
N SER A 512 25.16 23.58 -9.71
CA SER A 512 26.21 24.00 -8.76
C SER A 512 26.66 22.89 -7.83
N THR A 513 27.98 22.64 -7.74
CA THR A 513 28.61 21.66 -6.84
C THR A 513 29.97 22.14 -6.37
N THR A 514 30.24 22.01 -5.07
CA THR A 514 31.53 22.30 -4.44
C THR A 514 32.29 21.00 -4.19
N TYR A 515 33.56 21.00 -4.58
CA TYR A 515 34.50 19.91 -4.28
C TYR A 515 35.62 20.45 -3.40
N THR A 516 35.90 19.77 -2.30
CA THR A 516 36.89 20.23 -1.33
C THR A 516 37.88 19.12 -1.03
N GLY A 517 39.16 19.45 -1.08
CA GLY A 517 40.23 18.60 -0.63
C GLY A 517 41.06 19.27 0.44
N VAL A 518 41.22 18.60 1.58
CA VAL A 518 42.01 19.10 2.70
C VAL A 518 43.16 18.14 2.96
N VAL A 519 44.38 18.69 3.02
CA VAL A 519 45.61 17.94 3.32
C VAL A 519 46.28 18.56 4.55
N GLY A 520 46.55 17.73 5.55
CA GLY A 520 47.22 18.15 6.79
C GLY A 520 48.69 18.55 6.56
N ALA A 521 49.17 19.52 7.33
CA ALA A 521 50.55 19.99 7.29
C ALA A 521 51.55 18.96 7.85
N ILE A 522 52.82 19.06 7.44
CA ILE A 522 53.94 18.22 7.88
C ILE A 522 54.77 18.95 8.95
N ASP A 523 55.25 18.24 9.96
CA ASP A 523 56.10 18.80 11.01
C ASP A 523 57.41 19.41 10.47
N ALA A 524 58.03 20.28 11.28
CA ALA A 524 59.26 20.97 10.87
C ALA A 524 60.45 20.03 10.59
N ALA A 525 60.51 18.88 11.26
CA ALA A 525 61.63 17.95 11.17
C ALA A 525 61.65 17.22 9.82
N ASN A 526 60.47 16.93 9.28
CA ASN A 526 60.29 16.13 8.06
C ASN A 526 59.94 16.98 6.83
N PHE A 527 59.45 18.22 7.01
CA PHE A 527 58.94 19.05 5.92
C PHE A 527 59.88 19.18 4.72
N ALA A 528 61.16 19.50 4.93
CA ALA A 528 62.09 19.73 3.82
C ALA A 528 62.29 18.50 2.92
N ALA A 529 62.25 17.30 3.51
CA ALA A 529 62.48 16.04 2.81
C ALA A 529 61.19 15.37 2.30
N GLN A 530 60.04 15.73 2.86
CA GLN A 530 58.76 15.04 2.64
C GLN A 530 57.67 15.94 2.04
N ARG A 531 57.95 17.23 1.79
CA ARG A 531 57.01 18.14 1.12
C ARG A 531 56.66 17.65 -0.28
N TYR A 532 55.41 17.87 -0.66
CA TYR A 532 54.86 17.64 -1.98
C TYR A 532 53.81 18.71 -2.28
N SER A 533 53.48 18.87 -3.55
CA SER A 533 52.32 19.66 -3.97
C SER A 533 51.21 18.73 -4.42
N PHE A 534 49.96 19.15 -4.21
CA PHE A 534 48.79 18.37 -4.59
C PHE A 534 47.77 19.28 -5.27
N GLY A 535 46.99 18.71 -6.18
CA GLY A 535 45.79 19.36 -6.71
C GLY A 535 44.59 18.43 -6.68
N LEU A 536 43.40 19.02 -6.82
CA LEU A 536 42.12 18.33 -6.79
C LEU A 536 41.50 18.31 -8.19
N PHE A 537 41.11 17.14 -8.67
CA PHE A 537 40.57 16.90 -10.01
C PHE A 537 39.22 16.19 -9.93
N THR A 538 38.24 16.67 -10.68
CA THR A 538 36.94 15.99 -10.85
C THR A 538 36.64 15.70 -12.31
N HIS A 539 36.09 14.53 -12.58
CA HIS A 539 35.60 14.14 -13.90
C HIS A 539 34.44 13.14 -13.81
N VAL A 540 33.69 12.99 -14.91
CA VAL A 540 32.71 11.92 -15.04
C VAL A 540 33.42 10.66 -15.54
N TYR A 541 33.36 9.59 -14.75
CA TYR A 541 33.83 8.28 -15.13
C TYR A 541 32.68 7.44 -15.66
N ARG A 542 32.89 6.79 -16.80
CA ARG A 542 31.96 5.82 -17.37
C ARG A 542 32.49 4.41 -17.18
N ASP A 543 31.83 3.62 -16.34
CA ASP A 543 32.23 2.24 -16.12
C ASP A 543 32.01 1.39 -17.38
N PRO A 544 33.05 0.74 -17.93
CA PRO A 544 32.92 -0.01 -19.17
C PRO A 544 32.12 -1.31 -19.01
N SER A 545 31.96 -1.82 -17.79
CA SER A 545 31.20 -3.06 -17.52
C SER A 545 29.68 -2.83 -17.49
N THR A 546 29.24 -1.75 -16.84
CA THR A 546 27.83 -1.44 -16.60
C THR A 546 27.33 -0.31 -17.50
N GLY A 547 28.23 0.45 -18.12
CA GLY A 547 27.93 1.65 -18.92
C GLY A 547 27.50 2.86 -18.10
N ARG A 548 27.45 2.74 -16.76
CA ARG A 548 26.99 3.78 -15.83
C ARG A 548 28.04 4.87 -15.67
N GLU A 549 27.54 6.09 -15.52
CA GLU A 549 28.35 7.29 -15.33
C GLU A 549 28.21 7.79 -13.90
N PHE A 550 29.33 8.14 -13.27
CA PHE A 550 29.37 8.75 -11.95
C PHE A 550 30.55 9.69 -11.84
N GLU A 551 30.49 10.55 -10.83
CA GLU A 551 31.52 11.55 -10.58
C GLU A 551 32.71 10.94 -9.84
N VAL A 552 33.92 11.25 -10.28
CA VAL A 552 35.15 10.81 -9.61
C VAL A 552 35.94 12.03 -9.21
N LEU A 553 36.16 12.14 -7.90
CA LEU A 553 36.98 13.17 -7.29
C LEU A 553 38.31 12.55 -6.85
N ASP A 554 39.39 12.97 -7.48
CA ASP A 554 40.74 12.41 -7.30
C ASP A 554 41.77 13.54 -7.11
N TYR A 555 43.00 13.15 -6.79
CA TYR A 555 44.13 14.05 -6.59
C TYR A 555 45.25 13.75 -7.56
N TRP A 556 46.05 14.78 -7.85
CA TRP A 556 47.36 14.57 -8.45
C TRP A 556 48.46 15.16 -7.57
N ILE A 557 49.68 14.63 -7.69
CA ILE A 557 50.85 15.03 -6.91
C ILE A 557 51.98 15.54 -7.82
N GLU A 558 52.70 16.58 -7.35
CA GLU A 558 53.88 17.19 -7.99
C GLU A 558 55.05 17.44 -7.00
#